data_AF-A0A0A0DAW5-F1
#
_entry.id   AF-A0A0A0DAW5-F1
#
_cell.length_a   1.000
_cell.length_b   1.000
_cell.length_c   1.000
_cell.angle_alpha   90.00
_cell.angle_beta   90.00
_cell.angle_gamma   90.00
#
_symmetry.space_group_name_H-M   'P 1'
#
loop_
_entity.id
_entity.type
_entity.pdbx_description
1 polymer ?
#
loop_
_entity_poly.entity_id
_entity_poly.type
_entity_poly.pdbx_seq_one_letter_code
_entity_poly.pdbx_strand_id
1 'polypeptide(L)'
;MTFRLPRAGALALLALFAASALTGCLSSGPNKVQQIGNAMVGKPLDVAFQTFGQPNIGIGPSPGGADGFYQWSHTRVSTGTQFVQTGQSDGTIVGMTQGGQGIASMPIYQSQPTGYYQQQETVDYLCSIIVSTNAQNTIKEVTVAGCD
;
A
#
# COMPACT_ATOMS: atom_id res chain seq x y z
N MET A 1 60.48 -11.64 37.67
CA MET A 1 60.19 -13.05 38.00
C MET A 1 58.70 -13.28 37.76
N THR A 2 58.27 -13.37 36.50
CA THR A 2 58.00 -14.62 35.75
C THR A 2 56.91 -15.50 36.39
N PHE A 3 55.65 -15.16 36.13
CA PHE A 3 54.51 -16.07 36.30
C PHE A 3 54.19 -16.72 34.95
N ARG A 4 54.23 -18.06 34.88
CA ARG A 4 53.56 -18.83 33.81
C ARG A 4 52.92 -20.10 34.37
N LEU A 5 51.72 -20.33 33.84
CA LEU A 5 50.70 -21.34 34.15
C LEU A 5 51.13 -22.80 33.85
N PRO A 6 50.28 -23.76 34.26
CA PRO A 6 49.70 -24.74 33.31
C PRO A 6 48.16 -24.58 33.26
N ARG A 7 47.54 -24.37 32.08
CA ARG A 7 47.02 -25.37 31.12
C ARG A 7 46.11 -26.42 31.80
N ALA A 8 44.78 -26.36 31.69
CA ALA A 8 43.86 -26.48 30.55
C ALA A 8 43.16 -27.85 30.55
N GLY A 9 41.82 -27.84 30.43
CA GLY A 9 40.97 -29.04 30.25
C GLY A 9 39.66 -28.90 31.05
N ALA A 10 38.60 -28.29 30.51
CA ALA A 10 37.61 -28.83 29.58
C ALA A 10 36.53 -29.70 30.27
N LEU A 11 35.29 -29.57 29.76
CA LEU A 11 34.03 -30.30 30.02
C LEU A 11 33.04 -29.52 30.91
N ALA A 12 32.01 -28.88 30.32
CA ALA A 12 30.72 -29.47 29.87
C ALA A 12 29.83 -29.85 31.06
N LEU A 13 28.51 -29.66 31.12
CA LEU A 13 27.44 -29.07 30.31
C LEU A 13 26.16 -29.17 31.19
N LEU A 14 25.04 -28.65 30.70
CA LEU A 14 23.63 -28.88 31.12
C LEU A 14 23.05 -27.82 32.09
N ALA A 15 22.39 -26.78 31.59
CA ALA A 15 21.08 -26.74 30.90
C ALA A 15 19.96 -26.41 31.91
N LEU A 16 19.38 -25.22 31.78
CA LEU A 16 17.94 -24.99 31.77
C LEU A 16 17.69 -23.50 31.45
N PHE A 17 16.59 -23.23 30.74
CA PHE A 17 16.09 -21.93 30.26
C PHE A 17 16.63 -21.41 28.91
N ALA A 18 16.51 -22.26 27.89
CA ALA A 18 16.17 -21.78 26.54
C ALA A 18 14.65 -21.52 26.48
N ALA A 19 14.19 -20.41 27.05
CA ALA A 19 12.95 -19.77 26.59
C ALA A 19 13.35 -18.82 25.46
N SER A 20 13.67 -19.41 24.31
CA SER A 20 13.99 -18.68 23.09
C SER A 20 12.84 -17.73 22.80
N ALA A 21 13.15 -16.45 22.90
CA ALA A 21 12.30 -15.36 22.50
C ALA A 21 11.82 -15.61 21.05
N LEU A 22 10.55 -15.95 20.90
CA LEU A 22 9.80 -15.63 19.68
C LEU A 22 9.53 -14.12 19.68
N THR A 23 10.60 -13.32 19.72
CA THR A 23 10.57 -11.98 19.13
C THR A 23 10.65 -12.22 17.63
N GLY A 24 9.55 -12.74 17.08
CA GLY A 24 9.28 -12.53 15.68
C GLY A 24 9.21 -11.03 15.52
N CYS A 25 10.32 -10.41 15.11
CA CYS A 25 10.22 -9.18 14.35
C CYS A 25 9.24 -9.50 13.24
N LEU A 26 7.99 -9.08 13.42
CA LEU A 26 7.06 -8.81 12.34
C LEU A 26 7.75 -7.73 11.51
N SER A 27 8.77 -8.12 10.74
CA SER A 27 9.15 -7.40 9.54
C SER A 27 8.02 -7.68 8.57
N SER A 28 6.90 -7.00 8.78
CA SER A 28 6.04 -6.67 7.67
C SER A 28 6.98 -6.04 6.64
N GLY A 29 7.12 -6.69 5.48
CA GLY A 29 7.87 -6.11 4.38
C GLY A 29 7.37 -4.68 4.12
N PRO A 30 8.15 -3.83 3.43
CA PRO A 30 7.79 -2.43 3.22
C PRO A 30 6.34 -2.33 2.77
N ASN A 31 5.53 -1.57 3.51
CA ASN A 31 4.13 -1.34 3.16
C ASN A 31 4.06 -0.79 1.70
N LYS A 32 2.92 -0.95 1.03
CA LYS A 32 2.78 -0.56 -0.38
C LYS A 32 3.19 0.90 -0.63
N VAL A 33 2.93 1.78 0.33
CA VAL A 33 3.31 3.20 0.27
C VAL A 33 4.83 3.38 0.29
N GLN A 34 5.56 2.63 1.11
CA GLN A 34 7.02 2.61 1.17
C GLN A 34 7.62 2.03 -0.11
N GLN A 35 7.01 1.01 -0.72
CA GLN A 35 7.47 0.48 -2.01
C GLN A 35 7.34 1.53 -3.13
N ILE A 36 6.21 2.23 -3.18
CA ILE A 36 5.98 3.34 -4.09
C ILE A 36 6.99 4.47 -3.81
N GLY A 37 7.18 4.82 -2.54
CA GLY A 37 8.16 5.80 -2.06
C GLY A 37 9.57 5.50 -2.56
N ASN A 38 10.04 4.28 -2.36
CA ASN A 38 11.37 3.84 -2.79
C ASN A 38 11.54 3.93 -4.31
N ALA A 39 10.49 3.67 -5.08
CA ALA A 39 10.52 3.79 -6.55
C ALA A 39 10.60 5.24 -7.06
N MET A 40 10.36 6.23 -6.19
CA MET A 40 10.46 7.66 -6.52
C MET A 40 11.85 8.25 -6.29
N VAL A 41 12.75 7.55 -5.60
CA VAL A 41 14.13 8.01 -5.41
C VAL A 41 14.81 8.21 -6.78
N GLY A 42 15.45 9.36 -6.96
CA GLY A 42 16.06 9.78 -8.22
C GLY A 42 15.08 10.43 -9.22
N LYS A 43 13.79 10.49 -8.93
CA LYS A 43 12.79 11.20 -9.76
C LYS A 43 12.61 12.66 -9.30
N PRO A 44 12.09 13.54 -10.16
CA PRO A 44 11.72 14.89 -9.75
C PRO A 44 10.61 14.88 -8.70
N LEU A 45 10.62 15.87 -7.81
CA LEU A 45 9.63 16.04 -6.74
C LEU A 45 8.18 16.06 -7.23
N ASP A 46 7.91 16.53 -8.45
CA ASP A 46 6.58 16.54 -9.04
C ASP A 46 5.89 15.17 -9.05
N VAL A 47 6.67 14.09 -9.12
CA VAL A 47 6.15 12.72 -9.03
C VAL A 47 5.54 12.46 -7.65
N ALA A 48 6.13 12.97 -6.58
CA ALA A 48 5.57 12.86 -5.24
C ALA A 48 4.28 13.68 -5.11
N PHE A 49 4.20 14.88 -5.71
CA PHE A 49 2.97 15.68 -5.71
C PHE A 49 1.84 15.03 -6.50
N GLN A 50 2.13 14.41 -7.63
CA GLN A 50 1.14 13.66 -8.41
C GLN A 50 0.66 12.41 -7.67
N THR A 51 1.56 11.77 -6.91
CA THR A 51 1.26 10.50 -6.23
C THR A 51 0.55 10.72 -4.90
N PHE A 52 1.01 11.64 -4.08
CA PHE A 52 0.54 11.87 -2.70
C PHE A 52 -0.31 13.13 -2.55
N GLY A 53 -0.44 13.96 -3.59
CA GLY A 53 -1.07 15.26 -3.50
C GLY A 53 -0.17 16.32 -2.88
N GLN A 54 -0.75 17.45 -2.48
CA GLN A 54 -0.01 18.55 -1.85
C GLN A 54 0.43 18.17 -0.44
N PRO A 55 1.70 18.48 -0.05
CA PRO A 55 2.20 18.20 1.29
C PRO A 55 1.59 19.15 2.33
N ASN A 56 1.55 18.69 3.58
CA ASN A 56 1.23 19.52 4.74
C ASN A 56 2.32 20.56 5.01
N ILE A 57 3.57 20.15 4.89
CA ILE A 57 4.75 20.98 5.11
C ILE A 57 5.63 20.82 3.88
N GLY A 58 5.99 21.93 3.25
CA GLY A 58 6.90 21.94 2.10
C GLY A 58 7.92 23.05 2.25
N ILE A 59 9.18 22.66 2.42
CA ILE A 59 10.33 23.56 2.46
C ILE A 59 11.18 23.21 1.25
N GLY A 60 11.20 24.11 0.26
CA GLY A 60 12.03 23.93 -0.93
C GLY A 60 13.52 24.03 -0.63
N PRO A 61 14.36 23.49 -1.52
CA PRO A 61 15.80 23.64 -1.38
C PRO A 61 16.20 25.12 -1.38
N SER A 62 17.16 25.46 -0.52
CA SER A 62 17.61 26.85 -0.40
C SER A 62 18.71 27.16 -1.42
N PRO A 63 18.86 28.44 -1.84
CA PRO A 63 19.95 28.84 -2.73
C PRO A 63 21.36 28.55 -2.19
N GLY A 64 21.49 28.31 -0.88
CA GLY A 64 22.73 27.91 -0.20
C GLY A 64 23.04 26.40 -0.24
N GLY A 65 22.27 25.62 -1.00
CA GLY A 65 22.48 24.17 -1.16
C GLY A 65 21.84 23.31 -0.08
N ALA A 66 20.92 23.86 0.73
CA ALA A 66 20.14 23.04 1.63
C ALA A 66 19.14 22.19 0.82
N ASP A 67 19.02 20.93 1.21
CA ASP A 67 18.05 19.98 0.69
C ASP A 67 16.62 20.44 0.95
N GLY A 68 15.68 20.02 0.10
CA GLY A 68 14.26 20.25 0.32
C GLY A 68 13.66 19.19 1.24
N PHE A 69 12.59 19.57 1.94
CA PHE A 69 11.88 18.71 2.88
C PHE A 69 10.38 18.85 2.68
N TYR A 70 9.68 17.72 2.51
CA TYR A 70 8.25 17.68 2.29
C TYR A 70 7.62 16.60 3.14
N GLN A 71 6.51 16.92 3.81
CA GLN A 71 5.81 16.00 4.70
C GLN A 71 4.32 15.95 4.38
N TRP A 72 3.79 14.73 4.36
CA TRP A 72 2.36 14.42 4.39
C TRP A 72 2.05 13.74 5.71
N SER A 73 1.04 14.24 6.41
CA SER A 73 0.56 13.69 7.68
C SER A 73 -0.91 13.24 7.58
N HIS A 74 -1.46 13.16 6.37
CA HIS A 74 -2.87 12.89 6.14
C HIS A 74 -3.18 11.51 5.56
N THR A 75 -4.35 11.02 5.96
CA THR A 75 -5.12 10.00 5.26
C THR A 75 -5.43 10.47 3.84
N ARG A 76 -4.90 9.80 2.81
CA ARG A 76 -5.40 10.05 1.44
C ARG A 76 -6.70 9.29 1.28
N VAL A 77 -7.73 9.99 0.83
CA VAL A 77 -9.04 9.42 0.54
C VAL A 77 -9.32 9.61 -0.94
N SER A 78 -9.41 8.53 -1.71
CA SER A 78 -9.88 8.55 -3.08
C SER A 78 -11.41 8.47 -3.09
N THR A 79 -12.03 9.25 -3.97
CA THR A 79 -13.48 9.16 -4.19
C THR A 79 -13.73 8.41 -5.51
N GLY A 80 -14.55 7.39 -5.44
CA GLY A 80 -14.93 6.56 -6.58
C GLY A 80 -16.44 6.33 -6.60
N THR A 81 -16.97 5.89 -7.73
CA THR A 81 -18.35 5.42 -7.83
C THR A 81 -18.36 3.90 -7.81
N GLN A 82 -19.10 3.34 -6.86
CA GLN A 82 -19.36 1.91 -6.79
C GLN A 82 -20.81 1.65 -7.22
N PHE A 83 -21.03 0.68 -8.10
CA PHE A 83 -22.38 0.19 -8.36
C PHE A 83 -22.83 -0.72 -7.22
N VAL A 84 -23.91 -0.33 -6.53
CA VAL A 84 -24.54 -1.11 -5.48
C VAL A 84 -25.74 -1.82 -6.09
N GLN A 85 -25.61 -3.14 -6.26
CA GLN A 85 -26.72 -3.98 -6.71
C GLN A 85 -27.73 -4.13 -5.57
N THR A 86 -28.97 -3.72 -5.81
CA THR A 86 -30.09 -3.81 -4.85
C THR A 86 -31.09 -4.89 -5.21
N GLY A 87 -31.00 -5.44 -6.43
CA GLY A 87 -31.86 -6.51 -6.87
C GLY A 87 -31.46 -7.06 -8.23
N GLN A 88 -32.38 -7.79 -8.82
CA GLN A 88 -32.28 -8.31 -10.17
C GLN A 88 -33.64 -8.10 -10.83
N SER A 89 -33.68 -7.48 -12.01
CA SER A 89 -34.90 -7.46 -12.80
C SER A 89 -35.02 -8.78 -13.53
N ASP A 90 -36.14 -9.47 -13.31
CA ASP A 90 -36.47 -10.65 -14.09
C ASP A 90 -37.19 -10.20 -15.37
N GLY A 91 -36.75 -10.75 -16.51
CA GLY A 91 -37.60 -10.78 -17.69
C GLY A 91 -37.27 -9.82 -18.83
N THR A 92 -35.99 -9.44 -19.06
CA THR A 92 -35.66 -8.82 -20.35
C THR A 92 -35.54 -9.89 -21.42
N ILE A 93 -36.34 -9.80 -22.48
CA ILE A 93 -36.21 -10.70 -23.64
C ILE A 93 -34.92 -10.33 -24.37
N VAL A 94 -33.94 -11.24 -24.35
CA VAL A 94 -32.65 -11.06 -25.05
C VAL A 94 -32.56 -11.83 -26.35
N GLY A 95 -33.57 -12.64 -26.65
CA GLY A 95 -33.64 -13.40 -27.89
C GLY A 95 -34.87 -14.29 -27.95
N MET A 96 -35.00 -14.99 -29.07
CA MET A 96 -36.03 -16.01 -29.31
C MET A 96 -35.33 -17.31 -29.68
N THR A 97 -35.75 -18.42 -29.10
CA THR A 97 -35.34 -19.77 -29.51
C THR A 97 -36.50 -20.50 -30.17
N GLN A 98 -36.22 -21.47 -31.03
CA GLN A 98 -37.26 -22.33 -31.60
C GLN A 98 -37.67 -23.43 -30.60
N GLY A 99 -38.96 -23.45 -30.25
CA GLY A 99 -39.62 -24.52 -29.52
C GLY A 99 -40.49 -25.39 -30.45
N GLY A 100 -40.83 -26.60 -30.00
CA GLY A 100 -41.75 -27.49 -30.72
C GLY A 100 -41.29 -27.84 -32.14
N GLN A 101 -40.09 -28.43 -32.29
CA GLN A 101 -39.49 -28.81 -33.58
C GLN A 101 -39.42 -27.68 -34.64
N GLY A 102 -39.30 -26.43 -34.19
CA GLY A 102 -39.14 -25.28 -35.08
C GLY A 102 -40.45 -24.60 -35.50
N ILE A 103 -41.59 -25.00 -34.93
CA ILE A 103 -42.91 -24.45 -35.26
C ILE A 103 -43.29 -23.25 -34.37
N ALA A 104 -42.70 -23.12 -33.18
CA ALA A 104 -42.98 -22.02 -32.26
C ALA A 104 -41.72 -21.25 -31.85
N SER A 105 -41.85 -19.95 -31.61
CA SER A 105 -40.79 -19.14 -31.00
C SER A 105 -41.04 -19.01 -29.50
N MET A 106 -40.02 -19.28 -28.69
CA MET A 106 -40.03 -19.10 -27.24
C MET A 106 -39.05 -17.99 -26.84
N PRO A 107 -39.45 -17.02 -26.00
CA PRO A 107 -38.56 -15.95 -25.56
C PRO A 107 -37.48 -16.47 -24.61
N ILE A 108 -36.25 -15.98 -24.78
CA ILE A 108 -35.14 -16.16 -23.85
C ILE A 108 -35.11 -14.95 -22.94
N TYR A 109 -35.33 -15.17 -21.66
CA TYR A 109 -35.26 -14.12 -20.64
C TYR A 109 -33.87 -14.11 -20.01
N GLN A 110 -33.29 -12.92 -19.88
CA GLN A 110 -32.08 -12.69 -19.09
C GLN A 110 -32.39 -11.69 -17.99
N SER A 111 -32.03 -12.05 -16.76
CA SER A 111 -32.14 -11.15 -15.64
C SER A 111 -30.95 -10.18 -15.63
N GLN A 112 -31.21 -8.90 -15.36
CA GLN A 112 -30.18 -7.85 -15.30
C GLN A 112 -30.05 -7.35 -13.86
N PRO A 113 -28.83 -7.09 -13.35
CA PRO A 113 -28.66 -6.52 -12.02
C PRO A 113 -29.24 -5.11 -11.97
N THR A 114 -30.10 -4.84 -10.98
CA THR A 114 -30.65 -3.51 -10.72
C THR A 114 -29.98 -2.91 -9.49
N GLY A 115 -29.81 -1.59 -9.50
CA GLY A 115 -29.03 -0.91 -8.48
C GLY A 115 -28.83 0.57 -8.76
N TYR A 116 -28.00 1.21 -7.95
CA TYR A 116 -27.62 2.60 -8.12
C TYR A 116 -26.12 2.77 -7.93
N TYR A 117 -25.55 3.83 -8.51
CA TYR A 117 -24.17 4.22 -8.25
C TYR A 117 -24.12 5.05 -6.98
N GLN A 118 -23.33 4.61 -6.01
CA GLN A 118 -23.05 5.36 -4.80
C GLN A 118 -21.64 5.92 -4.87
N GLN A 119 -21.46 7.14 -4.40
CA GLN A 119 -20.14 7.72 -4.19
C GLN A 119 -19.53 7.10 -2.93
N GLN A 120 -18.36 6.49 -3.10
CA GLN A 120 -17.62 5.82 -2.04
C GLN A 120 -16.29 6.54 -1.84
N GLU A 121 -15.98 6.81 -0.58
CA GLU A 121 -14.68 7.27 -0.15
C GLU A 121 -13.84 6.06 0.27
N THR A 122 -12.68 5.86 -0.35
CA THR A 122 -11.73 4.80 0.00
C THR A 122 -10.49 5.43 0.60
N VAL A 123 -10.12 4.98 1.80
CA VAL A 123 -8.85 5.37 2.41
C VAL A 123 -7.72 4.67 1.67
N ASP A 124 -6.93 5.43 0.91
CA ASP A 124 -5.79 4.92 0.13
C ASP A 124 -4.59 4.57 1.03
N TYR A 125 -4.34 5.39 2.05
CA TYR A 125 -3.34 5.14 3.10
C TYR A 125 -3.54 6.09 4.29
N LEU A 126 -3.21 5.62 5.50
CA LEU A 126 -3.23 6.39 6.75
C LEU A 126 -1.81 6.46 7.31
N CYS A 127 -0.91 7.11 6.58
CA CYS A 127 0.52 7.11 6.90
C CYS A 127 1.10 8.51 6.87
N SER A 128 2.14 8.74 7.67
CA SER A 128 3.00 9.90 7.47
C SER A 128 4.09 9.58 6.45
N ILE A 129 4.25 10.45 5.46
CA ILE A 129 5.24 10.33 4.40
C ILE A 129 6.15 11.54 4.49
N ILE A 130 7.45 11.31 4.47
CA ILE A 130 8.48 12.34 4.44
C ILE A 130 9.30 12.12 3.18
N VAL A 131 9.48 13.18 2.40
CA VAL A 131 10.29 13.18 1.17
C VAL A 131 11.37 14.24 1.30
N SER A 132 12.61 13.81 1.15
CA SER A 132 13.78 14.70 1.12
C SER A 132 14.28 14.84 -0.31
N THR A 133 14.60 16.06 -0.75
CA THR A 133 15.12 16.32 -2.10
C THR A 133 16.51 16.94 -2.05
N ASN A 134 17.29 16.78 -3.11
CA ASN A 134 18.53 17.54 -3.29
C ASN A 134 18.24 19.00 -3.69
N ALA A 135 19.30 19.80 -3.81
CA ALA A 135 19.22 21.19 -4.28
C ALA A 135 18.58 21.36 -5.68
N GLN A 136 18.50 20.30 -6.48
CA GLN A 136 17.86 20.28 -7.81
C GLN A 136 16.43 19.73 -7.77
N ASN A 137 15.79 19.64 -6.59
CA ASN A 137 14.45 19.07 -6.41
C ASN A 137 14.30 17.62 -6.89
N THR A 138 15.39 16.85 -6.87
CA THR A 138 15.35 15.40 -7.10
C THR A 138 15.21 14.67 -5.78
N ILE A 139 14.30 13.71 -5.72
CA ILE A 139 14.03 12.93 -4.50
C ILE A 139 15.24 12.09 -4.14
N LYS A 140 15.76 12.26 -2.92
CA LYS A 140 16.88 11.48 -2.36
C LYS A 140 16.38 10.33 -1.50
N GLU A 141 15.34 10.59 -0.72
CA GLU A 141 14.86 9.67 0.29
C GLU A 141 13.35 9.84 0.47
N VAL A 142 12.67 8.71 0.71
CA VAL A 142 11.26 8.68 1.10
C VAL A 142 11.12 7.79 2.31
N THR A 143 10.63 8.37 3.40
CA THR A 143 10.39 7.67 4.67
C THR A 143 8.90 7.62 4.93
N VAL A 144 8.37 6.42 5.16
CA VAL A 144 6.96 6.20 5.48
C VAL A 144 6.84 5.64 6.89
N ALA A 145 6.01 6.26 7.71
CA ALA A 145 5.76 5.87 9.09
C ALA A 145 4.27 5.74 9.39
N GLY A 146 3.92 4.83 10.31
CA GLY A 146 2.56 4.66 10.81
C GLY A 146 1.56 4.09 9.81
N CYS A 147 2.01 3.31 8.82
CA CYS A 147 1.09 2.55 7.98
C CYS A 147 0.72 1.24 8.68
N ASP A 148 -0.53 1.17 9.15
CA ASP A 148 -1.16 -0.05 9.67
C ASP A 148 -2.14 -0.64 8.65
#